data_AF-A0A4M3JQU3-F1
#
_entry.id   AF-A0A4M3JQU3-F1
#
_cell.length_a   1.000
_cell.length_b   1.000
_cell.length_c   1.000
_cell.angle_alpha   90.00
_cell.angle_beta   90.00
_cell.angle_gamma   90.00
#
_symmetry.space_group_name_H-M   'P 1'
#
loop_
_entity.id
_entity.type
_entity.pdbx_description
1 polymer ?
#
loop_
_entity_poly.entity_id
_entity_poly.type
_entity_poly.pdbx_seq_one_letter_code
_entity_poly.pdbx_strand_id
1 'polypeptide(L)'
;MDAIFDLIGKVFNPILDMGGPVIMLIILTVLALLFGVKFSKALEGGIKLAIALTGIGAIIGMLNTAFSASLAKFVENTGIQLSITDVGWAPLATITWGSAWTLYFLLIMLIVNIVMLAMKKTDTLDVDIFDIWHLSITGLLIKWYADNNGVSQGVSLFIATAAIVLVGVLKIINSDLMKPTFDDLLNAPSSSPMTSTHMNYMMNPVIMVLDKIFEKFFPGLDKYDFDAAKLNKKIGFWGSKFFIGFILGIVIGIMGTPHPIAGVEDADKWRLVIRGWLSLGLTAGVSLELFSLIGSWFIAAVEPLSQGITNVATKRL
;
A
#
# COMPACT_ATOMS: atom_id res chain seq x y z
N MET A 1 -26.92 17.64 17.33
CA MET A 1 -25.99 17.01 16.36
C MET A 1 -24.91 18.00 15.95
N ASP A 2 -25.28 19.23 15.60
CA ASP A 2 -24.33 20.27 15.16
C ASP A 2 -23.22 20.58 16.17
N ALA A 3 -23.50 20.66 17.47
CA ALA A 3 -22.45 20.91 18.49
C ALA A 3 -21.42 19.77 18.61
N ILE A 4 -21.81 18.52 18.32
CA ILE A 4 -20.90 17.36 18.31
C ILE A 4 -20.08 17.36 17.02
N PHE A 5 -20.70 17.66 15.87
CA PHE A 5 -19.98 17.82 14.61
C PHE A 5 -19.02 19.02 14.65
N ASP A 6 -19.38 20.10 15.34
CA ASP A 6 -18.56 21.30 15.49
C ASP A 6 -17.40 21.08 16.47
N LEU A 7 -17.61 20.30 17.53
CA LEU A 7 -16.55 19.86 18.46
C LEU A 7 -15.59 18.86 17.78
N ILE A 8 -16.13 17.88 17.06
CA ILE A 8 -15.34 16.92 16.27
C ILE A 8 -14.57 17.68 15.19
N GLY A 9 -15.19 18.61 14.47
CA GLY A 9 -14.50 19.46 13.52
C GLY A 9 -13.37 20.28 14.16
N LYS A 10 -13.62 20.92 15.31
CA LYS A 10 -12.58 21.72 16.01
C LYS A 10 -11.42 20.89 16.57
N VAL A 11 -11.64 19.64 16.94
CA VAL A 11 -10.58 18.75 17.47
C VAL A 11 -9.88 17.98 16.35
N PHE A 12 -10.62 17.47 15.38
CA PHE A 12 -10.08 16.63 14.31
C PHE A 12 -9.57 17.43 13.12
N ASN A 13 -10.20 18.54 12.71
CA ASN A 13 -9.73 19.30 11.54
C ASN A 13 -8.28 19.78 11.70
N PRO A 14 -7.84 20.34 12.84
CA PRO A 14 -6.44 20.71 13.01
C PRO A 14 -5.47 19.52 12.90
N ILE A 15 -5.91 18.31 13.27
CA ILE A 15 -5.10 17.08 13.17
C ILE A 15 -5.10 16.56 11.72
N LEU A 16 -6.24 16.66 11.04
CA LEU A 16 -6.38 16.25 9.64
C LEU A 16 -5.54 17.13 8.71
N ASP A 17 -5.47 18.43 9.00
CA ASP A 17 -4.65 19.39 8.27
C ASP A 17 -3.15 19.13 8.40
N MET A 18 -2.71 18.36 9.42
CA MET A 18 -1.31 17.94 9.57
C MET A 18 -0.91 16.80 8.61
N GLY A 19 -1.88 16.16 7.95
CA GLY A 19 -1.68 15.14 6.92
C GLY A 19 -1.50 13.70 7.43
N GLY A 20 -1.54 12.76 6.48
CA GLY A 20 -1.55 11.32 6.72
C GLY A 20 -0.48 10.79 7.69
N PRO A 21 0.80 11.18 7.58
CA PRO A 21 1.84 10.69 8.49
C PRO A 21 1.61 11.04 9.95
N VAL A 22 1.15 12.27 10.24
CA VAL A 22 0.91 12.73 11.61
C VAL A 22 -0.32 12.05 12.20
N ILE A 23 -1.38 11.92 11.40
CA ILE A 23 -2.59 11.18 11.80
C ILE A 23 -2.23 9.74 12.17
N MET A 24 -1.39 9.08 11.36
CA MET A 24 -0.95 7.71 11.62
C MET A 24 -0.08 7.57 12.87
N LEU A 25 0.79 8.55 13.15
CA LEU A 25 1.54 8.58 14.39
C LEU A 25 0.59 8.52 15.59
N ILE A 26 -0.40 9.41 15.62
CA ILE A 26 -1.34 9.56 16.73
C ILE A 26 -2.17 8.29 16.88
N ILE A 27 -2.79 7.83 15.79
CA ILE A 27 -3.67 6.65 15.78
C ILE A 27 -2.92 5.41 16.25
N LEU A 28 -1.77 5.10 15.66
CA LEU A 28 -1.03 3.90 16.00
C LEU A 28 -0.53 3.93 17.45
N THR A 29 -0.08 5.10 17.92
CA THR A 29 0.35 5.29 19.31
C THR A 29 -0.81 5.04 20.27
N VAL A 30 -1.98 5.65 20.02
CA VAL A 30 -3.17 5.50 20.88
C VAL A 30 -3.66 4.06 20.89
N LEU A 31 -3.72 3.40 19.74
CA LEU A 31 -4.17 2.00 19.67
C LEU A 31 -3.20 1.06 20.38
N ALA A 32 -1.90 1.21 20.18
CA ALA A 32 -0.92 0.41 20.89
C ALA A 32 -1.04 0.59 22.41
N LEU A 33 -1.28 1.82 22.90
CA LEU A 33 -1.57 2.08 24.31
C LEU A 33 -2.84 1.37 24.80
N LEU A 34 -3.92 1.39 24.02
CA LEU A 34 -5.18 0.72 24.36
C LEU A 34 -5.01 -0.81 24.46
N PHE A 35 -4.10 -1.39 23.68
CA PHE A 35 -3.71 -2.81 23.77
C PHE A 35 -2.63 -3.09 24.84
N GLY A 36 -2.35 -2.13 25.73
CA GLY A 36 -1.48 -2.33 26.88
C GLY A 36 0.02 -2.24 26.58
N VAL A 37 0.41 -1.70 25.42
CA VAL A 37 1.81 -1.42 25.10
C VAL A 37 2.28 -0.20 25.91
N LYS A 38 3.52 -0.23 26.41
CA LYS A 38 4.10 0.91 27.15
C LYS A 38 4.18 2.15 26.25
N PHE A 39 3.86 3.33 26.80
CA PHE A 39 3.84 4.60 26.06
C PHE A 39 5.08 4.84 25.19
N SER A 40 6.29 4.66 25.73
CA SER A 40 7.52 4.85 24.96
C SER A 40 7.61 3.93 23.74
N LYS A 41 7.14 2.68 23.83
CA LYS A 41 7.14 1.73 22.72
C LYS A 41 6.02 1.98 21.72
N ALA A 42 4.84 2.38 22.21
CA ALA A 42 3.74 2.80 21.36
C ALA A 42 4.11 4.04 20.52
N LEU A 43 4.70 5.06 21.17
CA LEU A 43 5.16 6.28 20.51
C LEU A 43 6.30 6.01 19.53
N GLU A 44 7.25 5.13 19.89
CA GLU A 44 8.33 4.70 18.98
C GLU A 44 7.75 4.09 17.70
N GLY A 45 6.76 3.19 17.81
CA GLY A 45 6.06 2.60 16.67
C GLY A 45 5.36 3.66 15.81
N GLY A 46 4.58 4.56 16.43
CA GLY A 46 3.90 5.65 15.73
C GLY A 46 4.86 6.58 14.97
N ILE A 47 5.96 7.00 15.60
CA ILE A 47 6.97 7.85 14.97
C ILE A 47 7.64 7.13 13.79
N LYS A 48 8.02 5.85 13.95
CA LYS A 48 8.63 5.06 12.88
C LYS A 48 7.71 4.96 11.66
N LEU A 49 6.41 4.74 11.87
CA LEU A 49 5.45 4.68 10.77
C LEU A 49 5.32 6.02 10.05
N ALA A 50 5.24 7.12 10.81
CA ALA A 50 5.14 8.46 10.23
C ALA A 50 6.39 8.83 9.41
N ILE A 51 7.58 8.49 9.91
CA ILE A 51 8.85 8.64 9.17
C ILE A 51 8.83 7.80 7.90
N ALA A 52 8.33 6.56 7.96
CA ALA A 52 8.26 5.68 6.81
C ALA A 52 7.31 6.21 5.73
N LEU A 53 6.11 6.68 6.09
CA LEU A 53 5.16 7.30 5.17
C LEU A 53 5.75 8.59 4.55
N THR A 54 6.39 9.42 5.36
CA THR A 54 7.05 10.66 4.89
C THR A 54 8.16 10.34 3.90
N GLY A 55 8.99 9.33 4.21
CA GLY A 55 10.09 8.90 3.34
C GLY A 55 9.61 8.34 2.00
N ILE A 56 8.57 7.49 2.01
CA ILE A 56 7.99 7.01 0.74
C ILE A 56 7.38 8.16 -0.06
N GLY A 57 6.67 9.08 0.59
CA GLY A 57 6.12 10.28 -0.08
C GLY A 57 7.22 11.10 -0.78
N ALA A 58 8.37 11.28 -0.14
CA ALA A 58 9.51 11.98 -0.72
C ALA A 58 10.11 11.25 -1.94
N ILE A 59 10.27 9.92 -1.86
CA ILE A 59 10.76 9.11 -2.99
C ILE A 59 9.81 9.22 -4.18
N ILE A 60 8.50 9.15 -3.93
CA ILE A 60 7.51 9.18 -4.99
C ILE A 60 7.42 10.59 -5.60
N GLY A 61 7.54 11.64 -4.79
CA GLY A 61 7.69 13.00 -5.30
C GLY A 61 8.92 13.15 -6.21
N MET A 62 10.05 12.55 -5.83
CA MET A 62 11.28 12.53 -6.64
C MET A 62 11.07 11.77 -7.96
N LEU A 63 10.47 10.57 -7.91
CA LEU A 63 10.15 9.79 -9.11
C LEU A 63 9.19 10.53 -10.03
N ASN A 64 8.08 11.05 -9.51
CA ASN A 64 7.13 11.82 -10.32
C ASN A 64 7.82 13.01 -10.98
N THR A 65 8.63 13.77 -10.25
CA THR A 65 9.34 14.93 -10.81
C THR A 65 10.34 14.52 -11.89
N ALA A 66 11.11 13.45 -11.66
CA ALA A 66 12.12 13.00 -12.61
C ALA A 66 11.50 12.38 -13.88
N PHE A 67 10.45 11.58 -13.72
CA PHE A 67 9.87 10.79 -14.81
C PHE A 67 8.79 11.52 -15.61
N SER A 68 8.14 12.56 -15.06
CA SER A 68 7.00 13.24 -15.71
C SER A 68 7.31 13.73 -17.12
N ALA A 69 8.47 14.37 -17.33
CA ALA A 69 8.85 14.89 -18.65
C ALA A 69 9.08 13.76 -19.67
N SER A 70 9.71 12.67 -19.25
CA SER A 70 9.98 11.50 -20.10
C SER A 70 8.69 10.76 -20.44
N LEU A 71 7.77 10.62 -19.49
CA LEU A 71 6.45 10.01 -19.69
C LEU A 71 5.60 10.86 -20.64
N ALA A 72 5.60 12.19 -20.48
CA ALA A 72 4.87 13.08 -21.39
C ALA A 72 5.36 12.94 -22.84
N LYS A 73 6.67 12.88 -23.07
CA LYS A 73 7.24 12.64 -24.40
C LYS A 73 6.96 11.23 -24.92
N PHE A 74 6.95 10.23 -24.04
CA PHE A 74 6.55 8.88 -24.43
C PHE A 74 5.12 8.84 -24.96
N VAL A 75 4.19 9.53 -24.29
CA VAL A 75 2.80 9.70 -24.75
C VAL A 75 2.75 10.43 -26.11
N GLU A 76 3.50 11.53 -26.26
CA GLU A 76 3.58 12.28 -27.53
C GLU A 76 4.12 11.43 -28.69
N ASN A 77 5.18 10.65 -28.46
CA ASN A 77 5.84 9.84 -29.49
C ASN A 77 5.05 8.58 -29.87
N THR A 78 4.28 8.02 -28.94
CA THR A 78 3.53 6.76 -29.17
C THR A 78 2.06 6.97 -29.50
N GLY A 79 1.52 8.15 -29.23
CA GLY A 79 0.08 8.42 -29.32
C GLY A 79 -0.77 7.72 -28.25
N ILE A 80 -0.15 6.99 -27.30
CA ILE A 80 -0.85 6.30 -26.22
C ILE A 80 -1.24 7.33 -25.16
N GLN A 81 -2.54 7.56 -24.97
CA GLN A 81 -3.05 8.47 -23.93
C GLN A 81 -3.08 7.80 -22.56
N LEU A 82 -1.92 7.74 -21.89
CA LEU A 82 -1.82 7.36 -20.47
C LEU A 82 -2.04 8.62 -19.61
N SER A 83 -3.31 9.00 -19.41
CA SER A 83 -3.68 10.17 -18.59
C SER A 83 -3.57 9.93 -17.09
N ILE A 84 -3.39 8.68 -16.66
CA ILE A 84 -3.34 8.27 -15.26
C ILE A 84 -1.96 7.66 -14.99
N THR A 85 -1.25 8.27 -14.04
CA THR A 85 0.02 7.74 -13.51
C THR A 85 -0.26 6.91 -12.27
N ASP A 86 0.12 5.64 -12.27
CA ASP A 86 0.15 4.83 -11.05
C ASP A 86 1.28 5.31 -10.15
N VAL A 87 0.91 5.89 -9.02
CA VAL A 87 1.85 6.40 -8.01
C VAL A 87 2.21 5.33 -6.97
N GLY A 88 1.67 4.13 -7.09
CA GLY A 88 1.82 3.03 -6.15
C GLY A 88 0.90 3.12 -4.94
N TRP A 89 0.99 2.12 -4.07
CA TRP A 89 0.09 1.96 -2.92
C TRP A 89 0.32 3.00 -1.80
N ALA A 90 1.57 3.41 -1.58
CA ALA A 90 1.92 4.22 -0.42
C ALA A 90 1.38 5.66 -0.45
N PRO A 91 1.36 6.37 -1.59
CA PRO A 91 0.67 7.66 -1.69
C PRO A 91 -0.83 7.50 -1.53
N LEU A 92 -1.43 6.44 -2.08
CA LEU A 92 -2.86 6.17 -1.91
C LEU A 92 -3.18 5.96 -0.43
N ALA A 93 -2.39 5.18 0.29
CA ALA A 93 -2.51 5.02 1.73
C ALA A 93 -2.38 6.37 2.47
N THR A 94 -1.40 7.19 2.07
CA THR A 94 -1.18 8.52 2.69
C THR A 94 -2.38 9.46 2.47
N ILE A 95 -2.92 9.53 1.25
CA ILE A 95 -4.11 10.32 0.91
C ILE A 95 -5.31 9.82 1.73
N THR A 96 -5.48 8.50 1.79
CA THR A 96 -6.57 7.86 2.53
C THR A 96 -6.52 8.22 3.99
N TRP A 97 -5.36 8.08 4.64
CA TRP A 97 -5.19 8.43 6.05
C TRP A 97 -5.29 9.93 6.33
N GLY A 98 -5.13 10.79 5.32
CA GLY A 98 -5.45 12.21 5.40
C GLY A 98 -6.95 12.51 5.53
N SER A 99 -7.83 11.53 5.33
CA SER A 99 -9.27 11.74 5.37
C SER A 99 -9.92 11.34 6.70
N ALA A 100 -10.79 12.21 7.22
CA ALA A 100 -11.62 11.92 8.40
C ALA A 100 -12.50 10.67 8.20
N TRP A 101 -12.96 10.43 6.96
CA TRP A 101 -13.84 9.31 6.65
C TRP A 101 -13.14 7.96 6.83
N THR A 102 -11.81 7.90 6.75
CA THR A 102 -11.05 6.69 7.02
C THR A 102 -11.21 6.22 8.46
N LEU A 103 -11.25 7.14 9.42
CA LEU A 103 -11.52 6.82 10.83
C LEU A 103 -12.94 6.29 11.02
N TYR A 104 -13.90 6.88 10.32
CA TYR A 104 -15.28 6.42 10.31
C TYR A 104 -15.40 5.00 9.76
N PHE A 105 -14.79 4.73 8.60
CA PHE A 105 -14.81 3.39 8.00
C PHE A 105 -14.07 2.35 8.84
N LEU A 106 -12.96 2.72 9.47
CA LEU A 106 -12.27 1.88 10.45
C LEU A 106 -13.20 1.50 11.60
N LEU A 107 -13.88 2.47 12.21
CA LEU A 107 -14.81 2.21 13.31
C LEU A 107 -15.94 1.26 12.88
N ILE A 108 -16.52 1.47 11.70
CA ILE A 108 -17.56 0.59 11.15
C ILE A 108 -17.01 -0.83 10.96
N MET A 109 -15.82 -0.98 10.39
CA MET A 109 -15.23 -2.30 10.15
C MET A 109 -14.84 -3.03 11.43
N LEU A 110 -14.38 -2.32 12.46
CA LEU A 110 -14.17 -2.90 13.79
C LEU A 110 -15.48 -3.44 14.37
N ILE A 111 -16.57 -2.67 14.27
CA ILE A 111 -17.90 -3.12 14.73
C ILE A 111 -18.34 -4.35 13.95
N VAL A 112 -18.23 -4.33 12.61
CA VAL A 112 -18.61 -5.47 11.75
C VAL A 112 -17.82 -6.71 12.14
N ASN A 113 -16.50 -6.61 12.32
CA ASN A 113 -15.67 -7.75 12.69
C ASN A 113 -16.04 -8.32 14.06
N ILE A 114 -16.27 -7.47 15.08
CA ILE A 114 -16.75 -7.91 16.40
C ILE A 114 -18.11 -8.61 16.30
N VAL A 115 -19.04 -8.07 15.51
CA VAL A 115 -20.37 -8.67 15.30
C VAL A 115 -20.25 -10.04 14.61
N MET A 116 -19.40 -10.16 13.58
CA MET A 116 -19.18 -11.44 12.90
C MET A 116 -18.59 -12.50 13.84
N LEU A 117 -17.64 -12.12 14.70
CA LEU A 117 -17.08 -12.99 15.74
C LEU A 117 -18.15 -13.41 16.77
N ALA A 118 -18.95 -12.46 17.27
CA ALA A 118 -20.03 -12.74 18.21
C ALA A 118 -21.10 -13.68 17.63
N MET A 119 -21.37 -13.55 16.32
CA MET A 119 -22.27 -14.42 15.57
C MET A 119 -21.62 -15.75 15.13
N LYS A 120 -20.33 -15.97 15.45
CA LYS A 120 -19.54 -17.15 15.03
C LYS A 120 -19.56 -17.37 13.51
N LYS A 121 -19.52 -16.27 12.74
CA LYS A 121 -19.46 -16.30 11.27
C LYS A 121 -18.03 -16.35 10.74
N THR A 122 -17.07 -15.98 11.57
CA THR A 122 -15.63 -15.97 11.30
C THR A 122 -14.90 -16.27 12.60
N ASP A 123 -13.67 -16.76 12.48
CA ASP A 123 -12.76 -16.96 13.61
C ASP A 123 -11.63 -15.89 13.63
N THR A 124 -11.56 -15.03 12.61
CA THR A 124 -10.51 -14.02 12.47
C THR A 124 -10.89 -12.67 13.08
N LEU A 125 -10.03 -12.16 13.95
CA LEU A 125 -10.03 -10.77 14.42
C LEU A 125 -9.06 -9.95 13.55
N ASP A 126 -9.57 -8.94 12.84
CA ASP A 126 -8.75 -8.04 12.04
C ASP A 126 -8.03 -7.03 12.93
N VAL A 127 -6.77 -7.31 13.20
CA VAL A 127 -5.90 -6.54 14.10
C VAL A 127 -4.97 -5.59 13.35
N ASP A 128 -4.88 -5.74 12.02
CA ASP A 128 -4.10 -4.84 11.17
C ASP A 128 -4.93 -3.59 10.84
N ILE A 129 -4.83 -2.61 11.72
CA ILE A 129 -5.54 -1.36 11.60
C ILE A 129 -5.01 -0.53 10.43
N PHE A 130 -3.74 -0.73 10.03
CA PHE A 130 -3.19 -0.01 8.89
C PHE A 130 -3.90 -0.40 7.60
N ASP A 131 -4.19 -1.70 7.42
CA ASP A 131 -4.77 -2.29 6.20
C ASP A 131 -6.15 -1.72 5.82
N ILE A 132 -6.85 -1.03 6.73
CA ILE A 132 -8.13 -0.38 6.42
C ILE A 132 -8.03 0.62 5.27
N TRP A 133 -6.84 1.14 4.97
CA TRP A 133 -6.65 2.08 3.88
C TRP A 133 -7.14 1.53 2.52
N HIS A 134 -7.03 0.21 2.28
CA HIS A 134 -7.53 -0.44 1.07
C HIS A 134 -9.05 -0.33 0.90
N LEU A 135 -9.81 -0.57 1.98
CA LEU A 135 -11.26 -0.43 1.97
C LEU A 135 -11.65 1.05 1.95
N SER A 136 -10.97 1.86 2.74
CA SER A 136 -11.27 3.28 2.88
C SER A 136 -11.07 4.04 1.58
N ILE A 137 -9.99 3.81 0.82
CA ILE A 137 -9.80 4.48 -0.48
C ILE A 137 -10.97 4.18 -1.44
N THR A 138 -11.48 2.95 -1.42
CA THR A 138 -12.64 2.56 -2.23
C THR A 138 -13.89 3.33 -1.82
N GLY A 139 -14.21 3.41 -0.52
CA GLY A 139 -15.35 4.20 -0.04
C GLY A 139 -15.18 5.69 -0.27
N LEU A 140 -13.96 6.22 -0.13
CA LEU A 140 -13.64 7.62 -0.44
C LEU A 140 -13.90 7.94 -1.90
N LEU A 141 -13.49 7.08 -2.83
CA LEU A 141 -13.73 7.24 -4.26
C LEU A 141 -15.23 7.17 -4.59
N ILE A 142 -15.95 6.19 -4.03
CA ILE A 142 -17.41 6.06 -4.20
C ILE A 142 -18.12 7.33 -3.72
N LYS A 143 -17.77 7.79 -2.50
CA LYS A 143 -18.36 8.99 -1.92
C LYS A 143 -18.03 10.23 -2.75
N TRP A 144 -16.77 10.42 -3.11
CA TRP A 144 -16.31 11.55 -3.93
C TRP A 144 -17.03 11.58 -5.27
N TYR A 145 -17.17 10.44 -5.95
CA TYR A 145 -17.88 10.37 -7.22
C TYR A 145 -19.37 10.69 -7.05
N ALA A 146 -20.03 10.12 -6.05
CA ALA A 146 -21.44 10.39 -5.76
C ALA A 146 -21.70 11.87 -5.42
N ASP A 147 -20.86 12.48 -4.58
CA ASP A 147 -20.95 13.89 -4.20
C ASP A 147 -20.82 14.81 -5.43
N ASN A 148 -19.92 14.49 -6.37
CA ASN A 148 -19.72 15.26 -7.61
C ASN A 148 -20.82 15.06 -8.66
N ASN A 149 -21.68 14.04 -8.51
CA ASN A 149 -22.75 13.72 -9.44
C ASN A 149 -24.15 14.02 -8.87
N GLY A 150 -24.24 14.92 -7.90
CA GLY A 150 -25.52 15.43 -7.37
C GLY A 150 -26.24 14.49 -6.40
N VAL A 151 -25.57 13.44 -5.90
CA VAL A 151 -26.09 12.61 -4.81
C VAL A 151 -25.94 13.37 -3.49
N SER A 152 -26.97 13.32 -2.63
CA SER A 152 -26.89 13.98 -1.33
C SER A 152 -25.81 13.34 -0.44
N GLN A 153 -25.16 14.15 0.40
CA GLN A 153 -24.04 13.69 1.25
C GLN A 153 -24.40 12.50 2.15
N GLY A 154 -25.66 12.42 2.61
CA GLY A 154 -26.12 11.29 3.42
C GLY A 154 -26.23 10.00 2.63
N VAL A 155 -26.71 10.09 1.38
CA VAL A 155 -26.85 8.92 0.49
C VAL A 155 -25.48 8.50 -0.03
N SER A 156 -24.58 9.42 -0.38
CA SER A 156 -23.22 9.09 -0.81
C SER A 156 -22.44 8.37 0.29
N LEU A 157 -22.54 8.83 1.54
CA LEU A 157 -21.95 8.16 2.69
C LEU A 157 -22.55 6.76 2.90
N PHE A 158 -23.88 6.62 2.83
CA PHE A 158 -24.55 5.33 2.98
C PHE A 158 -24.07 4.31 1.92
N ILE A 159 -24.00 4.72 0.64
CA ILE A 159 -23.53 3.86 -0.45
C ILE A 159 -22.07 3.44 -0.22
N ALA A 160 -21.20 4.39 0.15
CA ALA A 160 -19.81 4.12 0.45
C ALA A 160 -19.66 3.14 1.63
N THR A 161 -20.42 3.35 2.72
CA THR A 161 -20.42 2.46 3.89
C THR A 161 -20.92 1.07 3.52
N ALA A 162 -22.02 0.95 2.77
CA ALA A 162 -22.57 -0.34 2.35
C ALA A 162 -21.57 -1.12 1.48
N ALA A 163 -20.88 -0.44 0.55
CA ALA A 163 -19.84 -1.04 -0.26
C ALA A 163 -18.65 -1.52 0.59
N ILE A 164 -18.18 -0.69 1.53
CA ILE A 164 -17.09 -1.07 2.45
C ILE A 164 -17.48 -2.26 3.32
N VAL A 165 -18.69 -2.27 3.88
CA VAL A 165 -19.16 -3.39 4.70
C VAL A 165 -19.22 -4.67 3.88
N LEU A 166 -19.74 -4.61 2.65
CA LEU A 166 -19.78 -5.76 1.76
C LEU A 166 -18.38 -6.32 1.48
N VAL A 167 -17.46 -5.47 1.02
CA VAL A 167 -16.08 -5.90 0.69
C VAL A 167 -15.34 -6.32 1.95
N GLY A 168 -15.55 -5.63 3.07
CA GLY A 168 -14.93 -5.95 4.35
C GLY A 168 -15.38 -7.28 4.95
N VAL A 169 -16.66 -7.64 4.82
CA VAL A 169 -17.15 -8.98 5.19
C VAL A 169 -16.48 -10.04 4.32
N LEU A 170 -16.37 -9.82 3.01
CA LEU A 170 -15.68 -10.75 2.10
C LEU A 170 -14.20 -10.87 2.44
N LYS A 171 -13.53 -9.75 2.76
CA LYS A 171 -12.13 -9.70 3.22
C LYS A 171 -11.92 -10.60 4.45
N ILE A 172 -12.79 -10.47 5.45
CA ILE A 172 -12.70 -11.25 6.71
C ILE A 172 -12.96 -12.73 6.44
N ILE A 173 -14.00 -13.09 5.67
CA ILE A 173 -14.26 -14.50 5.29
C ILE A 173 -13.06 -15.09 4.53
N ASN A 174 -12.46 -14.32 3.62
CA ASN A 174 -11.29 -14.75 2.87
C ASN A 174 -10.11 -15.06 3.80
N SER A 175 -9.93 -14.32 4.89
CA SER A 175 -8.84 -14.59 5.84
C SER A 175 -8.97 -15.94 6.55
N ASP A 176 -10.18 -16.38 6.86
CA ASP A 176 -10.41 -17.73 7.42
C ASP A 176 -10.13 -18.81 6.37
N LEU A 177 -10.61 -18.60 5.14
CA LEU A 177 -10.41 -19.54 4.03
C LEU A 177 -8.93 -19.70 3.67
N MET A 178 -8.15 -18.62 3.80
CA MET A 178 -6.72 -18.61 3.47
C MET A 178 -5.84 -19.16 4.59
N LYS A 179 -6.38 -19.39 5.79
CA LYS A 179 -5.62 -19.86 6.96
C LYS A 179 -4.75 -21.08 6.66
N PRO A 180 -5.23 -22.16 6.00
CA PRO A 180 -4.40 -23.33 5.72
C PRO A 180 -3.23 -23.02 4.78
N THR A 181 -3.42 -22.08 3.85
CA THR A 181 -2.36 -21.66 2.93
C THR A 181 -1.28 -20.87 3.67
N PHE A 182 -1.66 -20.00 4.61
CA PHE A 182 -0.69 -19.30 5.44
C PHE A 182 0.07 -20.22 6.37
N ASP A 183 -0.58 -21.25 6.92
CA ASP A 183 0.09 -22.25 7.74
C ASP A 183 1.16 -23.01 6.96
N ASP A 184 0.85 -23.42 5.72
CA ASP A 184 1.81 -24.06 4.83
C ASP A 184 2.97 -23.11 4.47
N LEU A 185 2.65 -21.89 4.03
CA LEU A 185 3.66 -20.87 3.66
C LEU A 185 4.62 -20.51 4.80
N LEU A 186 4.10 -20.45 6.03
CA LEU A 186 4.89 -20.09 7.21
C LEU A 186 5.48 -21.30 7.94
N ASN A 187 5.21 -22.53 7.47
CA ASN A 187 5.47 -23.77 8.22
C ASN A 187 4.94 -23.70 9.66
N ALA A 188 3.75 -23.10 9.84
CA ALA A 188 3.13 -22.92 11.15
C ALA A 188 2.21 -24.11 11.48
N PRO A 189 2.11 -24.50 12.77
CA PRO A 189 1.14 -25.51 13.18
C PRO A 189 -0.29 -24.98 12.94
N SER A 190 -1.25 -25.87 12.66
CA SER A 190 -2.65 -25.49 12.43
C SER A 190 -3.31 -24.78 13.62
N SER A 191 -2.76 -24.93 14.83
CA SER A 191 -3.15 -24.20 16.03
C SER A 191 -2.66 -22.76 16.07
N SER A 192 -1.83 -22.33 15.11
CA SER A 192 -1.38 -20.95 14.97
C SER A 192 -2.59 -20.04 14.80
N PRO A 193 -2.71 -18.92 15.53
CA PRO A 193 -3.79 -17.96 15.33
C PRO A 193 -3.54 -17.05 14.10
N MET A 194 -2.41 -17.19 13.41
CA MET A 194 -1.95 -16.22 12.43
C MET A 194 -2.59 -16.47 11.06
N THR A 195 -3.21 -15.43 10.50
CA THR A 195 -3.64 -15.33 9.09
C THR A 195 -3.43 -13.89 8.61
N SER A 196 -3.78 -13.60 7.36
CA SER A 196 -3.79 -12.24 6.84
C SER A 196 -5.14 -11.86 6.28
N THR A 197 -5.60 -10.68 6.65
CA THR A 197 -6.80 -10.04 6.13
C THR A 197 -6.49 -9.15 4.92
N HIS A 198 -5.22 -9.05 4.49
CA HIS A 198 -4.80 -8.12 3.44
C HIS A 198 -5.60 -8.28 2.13
N MET A 199 -6.13 -7.18 1.61
CA MET A 199 -7.12 -7.20 0.52
C MET A 199 -6.61 -7.82 -0.79
N ASN A 200 -5.30 -7.76 -1.07
CA ASN A 200 -4.69 -8.47 -2.22
C ASN A 200 -5.05 -9.96 -2.29
N TYR A 201 -5.26 -10.64 -1.16
CA TYR A 201 -5.62 -12.05 -1.16
C TYR A 201 -7.05 -12.32 -1.66
N MET A 202 -7.88 -11.28 -1.83
CA MET A 202 -9.16 -11.42 -2.53
C MET A 202 -9.00 -11.75 -4.03
N MET A 203 -7.80 -11.55 -4.59
CA MET A 203 -7.49 -11.95 -5.97
C MET A 203 -7.19 -13.45 -6.10
N ASN A 204 -7.05 -14.17 -4.99
CA ASN A 204 -6.63 -15.57 -5.00
C ASN A 204 -7.51 -16.49 -5.85
N PRO A 205 -8.86 -16.36 -5.90
CA PRO A 205 -9.66 -17.18 -6.81
C PRO A 205 -9.27 -17.02 -8.28
N VAL A 206 -8.94 -15.80 -8.70
CA VAL A 206 -8.45 -15.54 -10.06
C VAL A 206 -7.06 -16.14 -10.25
N ILE A 207 -6.17 -15.97 -9.28
CA ILE A 207 -4.83 -16.54 -9.31
C ILE A 207 -4.88 -18.07 -9.40
N MET A 208 -5.74 -18.73 -8.62
CA MET A 208 -5.92 -20.19 -8.67
C MET A 208 -6.43 -20.68 -10.02
N VAL A 209 -7.26 -19.90 -10.71
CA VAL A 209 -7.70 -20.23 -12.08
C VAL A 209 -6.52 -20.13 -13.05
N LEU A 210 -5.72 -19.06 -12.94
CA LEU A 210 -4.52 -18.90 -13.77
C LEU A 210 -3.48 -19.98 -13.49
N ASP A 211 -3.30 -20.33 -12.22
CA ASP A 211 -2.40 -21.38 -11.75
C ASP A 211 -2.74 -22.73 -12.39
N LYS A 212 -4.02 -23.14 -12.33
CA LYS A 212 -4.50 -24.36 -13.00
C LYS A 212 -4.32 -24.34 -14.53
N ILE A 213 -4.41 -23.17 -15.15
CA ILE A 213 -4.12 -23.00 -16.58
C ILE A 213 -2.62 -23.22 -16.81
N PHE A 214 -1.75 -22.63 -15.98
CA PHE A 214 -0.31 -22.80 -16.11
C PHE A 214 0.15 -24.23 -15.83
N GLU A 215 -0.36 -24.90 -14.80
CA GLU A 215 -0.10 -26.31 -14.54
C GLU A 215 -0.47 -27.19 -15.76
N LYS A 216 -1.59 -26.89 -16.41
CA LYS A 216 -2.09 -27.67 -17.54
C LYS A 216 -1.31 -27.43 -18.84
N PHE A 217 -1.01 -26.18 -19.16
CA PHE A 217 -0.40 -25.82 -20.45
C PHE A 217 1.12 -25.67 -20.38
N PHE A 218 1.67 -25.45 -19.19
CA PHE A 218 3.08 -25.19 -18.95
C PHE A 218 3.62 -25.95 -17.70
N PRO A 219 3.40 -27.27 -17.57
CA PRO A 219 3.84 -28.05 -16.39
C PRO A 219 5.36 -28.03 -16.19
N GLY A 220 6.12 -27.64 -17.21
CA GLY A 220 7.56 -27.48 -17.13
C GLY A 220 8.04 -26.18 -16.48
N LEU A 221 7.14 -25.26 -16.09
CA LEU A 221 7.51 -24.01 -15.42
C LEU A 221 7.78 -24.20 -13.93
N ASP A 222 7.08 -25.10 -13.25
CA ASP A 222 7.21 -25.33 -11.80
C ASP A 222 8.59 -25.81 -11.36
N LYS A 223 9.41 -26.33 -12.29
CA LYS A 223 10.81 -26.69 -12.01
C LYS A 223 11.72 -25.47 -11.81
N TYR A 224 11.27 -24.27 -12.20
CA TYR A 224 12.04 -23.04 -12.13
C TYR A 224 11.55 -22.18 -10.96
N ASP A 225 12.05 -22.48 -9.77
CA ASP A 225 11.95 -21.57 -8.64
C ASP A 225 12.98 -20.44 -8.81
N PHE A 226 12.53 -19.21 -9.08
CA PHE A 226 13.39 -18.05 -9.33
C PHE A 226 12.92 -16.84 -8.55
N ASP A 227 13.64 -16.50 -7.49
CA ASP A 227 13.42 -15.27 -6.73
C ASP A 227 14.58 -14.27 -6.95
N ALA A 228 14.38 -13.04 -6.47
CA ALA A 228 15.40 -12.01 -6.54
C ALA A 228 16.69 -12.42 -5.82
N ALA A 229 16.61 -13.25 -4.77
CA ALA A 229 17.77 -13.71 -4.00
C ALA A 229 18.63 -14.70 -4.81
N LYS A 230 18.01 -15.64 -5.51
CA LYS A 230 18.65 -16.64 -6.38
C LYS A 230 19.22 -15.99 -7.63
N LEU A 231 18.53 -14.99 -8.20
CA LEU A 231 19.07 -14.13 -9.25
C LEU A 231 20.33 -13.40 -8.76
N ASN A 232 20.26 -12.71 -7.61
CA ASN A 232 21.40 -12.01 -7.03
C ASN A 232 22.58 -12.95 -6.74
N LYS A 233 22.32 -14.15 -6.20
CA LYS A 233 23.35 -15.16 -5.96
C LYS A 233 24.03 -15.65 -7.24
N LYS A 234 23.33 -15.62 -8.38
CA LYS A 234 23.83 -16.13 -9.66
C LYS A 234 24.56 -15.08 -10.49
N ILE A 235 24.03 -13.86 -10.56
CA ILE A 235 24.59 -12.76 -11.38
C ILE A 235 25.16 -11.61 -10.53
N GLY A 236 25.24 -11.77 -9.22
CA GLY A 236 25.86 -10.83 -8.30
C GLY A 236 25.26 -9.43 -8.37
N PHE A 237 26.14 -8.44 -8.54
CA PHE A 237 25.81 -7.02 -8.68
C PHE A 237 24.65 -6.74 -9.65
N TRP A 238 24.58 -7.46 -10.77
CA TRP A 238 23.58 -7.27 -11.83
C TRP A 238 22.15 -7.62 -11.39
N GLY A 239 22.00 -8.39 -10.30
CA GLY A 239 20.70 -8.74 -9.70
C GLY A 239 20.35 -7.90 -8.47
N SER A 240 21.11 -6.84 -8.18
CA SER A 240 20.81 -5.95 -7.04
C SER A 240 19.61 -5.05 -7.34
N LYS A 241 18.84 -4.69 -6.29
CA LYS A 241 17.63 -3.86 -6.42
C LYS A 241 17.94 -2.50 -7.06
N PHE A 242 19.01 -1.84 -6.61
CA PHE A 242 19.42 -0.56 -7.20
C PHE A 242 19.87 -0.69 -8.67
N PHE A 243 20.56 -1.78 -9.06
CA PHE A 243 20.99 -1.95 -10.45
C PHE A 243 19.81 -2.21 -11.39
N ILE A 244 18.85 -3.03 -10.95
CA ILE A 244 17.60 -3.26 -11.69
C ILE A 244 16.85 -1.92 -11.86
N GLY A 245 16.76 -1.11 -10.79
CA GLY A 245 16.18 0.23 -10.87
C GLY A 245 16.93 1.14 -11.82
N PHE A 246 18.26 1.10 -11.79
CA PHE A 246 19.12 1.88 -12.68
C PHE A 246 18.86 1.58 -14.15
N ILE A 247 18.80 0.30 -14.52
CA ILE A 247 18.51 -0.11 -15.90
C ILE A 247 17.09 0.26 -16.30
N LEU A 248 16.09 0.07 -15.43
CA LEU A 248 14.72 0.48 -15.70
C LEU A 248 14.61 1.98 -15.96
N GLY A 249 15.30 2.81 -15.16
CA GLY A 249 15.33 4.26 -15.36
C GLY A 249 15.98 4.67 -16.69
N ILE A 250 17.04 3.98 -17.11
CA ILE A 250 17.65 4.21 -18.43
C ILE A 250 16.68 3.81 -19.54
N VAL A 251 16.05 2.65 -19.46
CA VAL A 251 15.09 2.17 -20.47
C VAL A 251 13.95 3.17 -20.64
N ILE A 252 13.39 3.67 -19.54
CA ILE A 252 12.33 4.68 -19.59
C ILE A 252 12.85 6.01 -20.16
N GLY A 253 14.08 6.40 -19.81
CA GLY A 253 14.75 7.56 -20.41
C GLY A 253 14.89 7.45 -21.93
N ILE A 254 15.30 6.29 -22.42
CA ILE A 254 15.39 5.98 -23.85
C ILE A 254 13.98 5.99 -24.48
N MET A 255 12.98 5.40 -23.85
CA MET A 255 11.61 5.39 -24.39
C MET A 255 10.99 6.80 -24.48
N GLY A 256 11.28 7.68 -23.51
CA GLY A 256 10.81 9.06 -23.53
C GLY A 256 11.60 9.96 -24.47
N THR A 257 12.90 9.72 -24.61
CA THR A 257 13.79 10.46 -25.53
C THR A 257 14.59 9.48 -26.39
N PRO A 258 13.95 8.77 -27.34
CA PRO A 258 14.60 7.68 -28.10
C PRO A 258 15.62 8.21 -29.10
N HIS A 259 15.45 9.47 -29.49
CA HIS A 259 16.36 10.22 -30.33
C HIS A 259 16.55 11.61 -29.70
N PRO A 260 17.62 12.33 -30.07
CA PRO A 260 17.67 13.76 -29.87
C PRO A 260 16.41 14.36 -30.52
N ILE A 261 15.75 15.27 -29.81
CA ILE A 261 14.63 16.07 -30.32
C ILE A 261 15.03 16.65 -31.71
N ALA A 262 14.12 16.90 -32.65
CA ALA A 262 14.49 17.52 -33.92
C ALA A 262 15.32 18.81 -33.67
N GLY A 263 16.55 18.89 -34.22
CA GLY A 263 17.48 20.03 -34.02
C GLY A 263 18.62 19.83 -33.00
N VAL A 264 18.78 18.63 -32.43
CA VAL A 264 19.91 18.27 -31.54
C VAL A 264 20.81 17.16 -32.12
N GLU A 265 21.12 17.24 -33.41
CA GLU A 265 22.01 16.31 -34.14
C GLU A 265 23.50 16.45 -33.76
N ASP A 266 23.88 17.52 -33.07
CA ASP A 266 25.27 17.81 -32.66
C ASP A 266 25.73 17.01 -31.43
N ALA A 267 27.03 16.67 -31.36
CA ALA A 267 27.63 15.87 -30.29
C ALA A 267 27.43 16.45 -28.87
N ASP A 268 27.47 17.78 -28.72
CA ASP A 268 27.24 18.46 -27.44
C ASP A 268 25.83 18.26 -26.89
N LYS A 269 24.87 18.03 -27.79
CA LYS A 269 23.46 17.86 -27.45
C LYS A 269 23.12 16.41 -27.16
N TRP A 270 23.80 15.45 -27.80
CA TRP A 270 23.79 14.04 -27.40
C TRP A 270 24.30 13.81 -25.98
N ARG A 271 25.30 14.58 -25.54
CA ARG A 271 25.77 14.56 -24.15
C ARG A 271 24.66 14.89 -23.15
N LEU A 272 23.76 15.83 -23.49
CA LEU A 272 22.63 16.19 -22.64
C LEU A 272 21.59 15.06 -22.56
N VAL A 273 21.32 14.39 -23.68
CA VAL A 273 20.40 13.25 -23.75
C VAL A 273 20.91 12.08 -22.89
N ILE A 274 22.17 11.69 -23.08
CA ILE A 274 22.81 10.61 -22.31
C ILE A 274 22.84 10.97 -20.82
N ARG A 275 23.15 12.23 -20.47
CA ARG A 275 23.07 12.70 -19.09
C ARG A 275 21.67 12.55 -18.52
N GLY A 276 20.63 12.84 -19.31
CA GLY A 276 19.23 12.63 -18.92
C GLY A 276 18.93 11.17 -18.61
N TRP A 277 19.31 10.24 -19.51
CA TRP A 277 19.11 8.81 -19.30
C TRP A 277 19.83 8.29 -18.07
N LEU A 278 21.10 8.65 -17.90
CA LEU A 278 21.89 8.26 -16.73
C LEU A 278 21.32 8.85 -15.43
N SER A 279 20.87 10.10 -15.46
CA SER A 279 20.24 10.75 -14.31
C SER A 279 18.95 10.04 -13.91
N LEU A 280 18.10 9.67 -14.87
CA LEU A 280 16.89 8.88 -14.62
C LEU A 280 17.21 7.51 -14.06
N GLY A 281 18.22 6.84 -14.61
CA GLY A 281 18.75 5.59 -14.07
C GLY A 281 19.17 5.75 -12.61
N LEU A 282 20.01 6.73 -12.30
CA LEU A 282 20.47 6.97 -10.93
C LEU A 282 19.31 7.28 -9.98
N THR A 283 18.37 8.13 -10.38
CA THR A 283 17.18 8.44 -9.59
C THR A 283 16.32 7.20 -9.33
N ALA A 284 16.10 6.37 -10.35
CA ALA A 284 15.34 5.13 -10.22
C ALA A 284 16.03 4.11 -9.30
N GLY A 285 17.35 3.94 -9.47
CA GLY A 285 18.17 3.06 -8.65
C GLY A 285 18.15 3.46 -7.18
N VAL A 286 18.36 4.75 -6.88
CA VAL A 286 18.25 5.28 -5.51
C VAL A 286 16.84 5.09 -4.96
N SER A 287 15.81 5.35 -5.77
CA SER A 287 14.42 5.23 -5.34
C SER A 287 14.05 3.81 -4.97
N LEU A 288 14.42 2.80 -5.77
CA LEU A 288 14.13 1.40 -5.44
C LEU A 288 14.90 0.89 -4.21
N GLU A 289 16.15 1.32 -4.04
CA GLU A 289 16.95 0.96 -2.88
C GLU A 289 16.35 1.54 -1.59
N LEU A 290 16.04 2.84 -1.60
CA LEU A 290 15.41 3.51 -0.48
C LEU A 290 14.01 2.95 -0.21
N PHE A 291 13.23 2.62 -1.24
CA PHE A 291 11.91 2.03 -1.07
C PHE A 291 11.98 0.70 -0.31
N SER A 292 12.96 -0.14 -0.66
CA SER A 292 13.21 -1.39 0.08
C SER A 292 13.62 -1.15 1.52
N LEU A 293 14.46 -0.15 1.79
CA LEU A 293 14.90 0.17 3.16
C LEU A 293 13.75 0.70 4.00
N ILE A 294 12.94 1.62 3.45
CA ILE A 294 11.79 2.18 4.17
C ILE A 294 10.74 1.11 4.44
N GLY A 295 10.56 0.14 3.53
CA GLY A 295 9.69 -1.02 3.76
C GLY A 295 10.01 -1.75 5.09
N SER A 296 11.28 -1.82 5.49
CA SER A 296 11.68 -2.41 6.77
C SER A 296 11.22 -1.58 7.98
N TRP A 297 11.06 -0.26 7.83
CA TRP A 297 10.58 0.62 8.89
C TRP A 297 9.09 0.42 9.16
N PHE A 298 8.28 0.08 8.14
CA PHE A 298 6.88 -0.30 8.32
C PHE A 298 6.74 -1.51 9.23
N ILE A 299 7.55 -2.56 8.99
CA ILE A 299 7.56 -3.77 9.82
C ILE A 299 7.91 -3.39 11.27
N ALA A 300 9.00 -2.64 11.45
CA ALA A 300 9.46 -2.24 12.77
C ALA A 300 8.47 -1.30 13.52
N ALA A 301 7.62 -0.59 12.78
CA ALA A 301 6.63 0.31 13.36
C ALA A 301 5.39 -0.41 13.89
N VAL A 302 4.97 -1.49 13.23
CA VAL A 302 3.77 -2.26 13.58
C VAL A 302 4.07 -3.32 14.65
N GLU A 303 5.33 -3.77 14.75
CA GLU A 303 5.78 -4.78 15.72
C GLU A 303 5.28 -4.55 17.16
N PRO A 304 5.39 -3.34 17.77
CA PRO A 304 4.93 -3.13 19.14
C PRO A 304 3.42 -3.35 19.32
N LEU A 305 2.61 -2.94 18.34
CA LEU A 305 1.17 -3.14 18.33
C LEU A 305 0.84 -4.64 18.22
N SER A 306 1.47 -5.33 17.26
CA SER A 306 1.28 -6.76 17.03
C SER A 306 1.58 -7.59 18.28
N GLN A 307 2.68 -7.28 18.97
CA GLN A 307 3.02 -7.90 20.25
C GLN A 307 1.99 -7.60 21.34
N GLY A 308 1.52 -6.35 21.44
CA GLY A 308 0.48 -5.96 22.39
C GLY A 308 -0.81 -6.76 22.22
N ILE A 309 -1.29 -6.85 20.98
CA ILE A 309 -2.50 -7.60 20.62
C ILE A 309 -2.30 -9.09 20.89
N THR A 310 -1.18 -9.68 20.47
CA THR A 310 -0.85 -11.09 20.71
C THR A 310 -0.87 -11.40 22.22
N ASN A 311 -0.31 -10.53 23.05
CA ASN A 311 -0.31 -10.69 24.51
C ASN A 311 -1.72 -10.66 25.11
N VAL A 312 -2.63 -9.84 24.57
CA VAL A 312 -4.03 -9.77 25.03
C VAL A 312 -4.81 -11.00 24.57
N ALA A 313 -4.65 -11.41 23.31
CA ALA A 313 -5.31 -12.57 22.74
C ALA A 313 -4.91 -13.86 23.46
N THR A 314 -3.60 -14.08 23.67
CA THR A 314 -3.07 -15.29 24.33
C THR A 314 -3.42 -15.36 25.82
N LYS A 315 -3.75 -14.25 26.48
CA LYS A 315 -4.23 -14.25 27.87
C LYS A 315 -5.71 -14.61 28.02
N ARG A 316 -6.48 -14.58 26.91
CA ARG A 316 -7.93 -14.83 26.90
C ARG A 316 -8.31 -16.15 26.24
N LEU A 317 -7.35 -16.82 25.60
CA LEU A 317 -7.40 -18.23 25.21
C LEU A 317 -6.86 -19.09 26.36
#